data_AF-A0A9D1UEV9-F1
#
_entry.id   AF-A0A9D1UEV9-F1
#
_cell.length_a   1.000
_cell.length_b   1.000
_cell.length_c   1.000
_cell.angle_alpha   90.00
_cell.angle_beta   90.00
_cell.angle_gamma   90.00
#
_symmetry.space_group_name_H-M   'P 1'
#
loop_
_entity.id
_entity.type
_entity.pdbx_description
1 polymer ?
#
loop_
_entity_poly.entity_id
_entity_poly.type
_entity_poly.pdbx_seq_one_letter_code
_entity_poly.pdbx_strand_id
1 'polypeptide(L)'
;MNYTEFVAAYNGKATDYDGAYGAQCVDLIKVYLDKVFGIKPGSWGNAKYYWIDYAKHTRLVNAFNRISNTPSFVPQKGDIMVWNENKGGGAGHLGICTGEGNTSYFYSYDQNWSGKEMQREKHDYEDVYGVLRPKDQSKITGSTASSSVGYYVPSVKWQNGSTKEIVYADSGFSAEIGSLAPREVAKCFGKKGSAYCVQYDLDGTNKHKAGFVKYAGGVTNAPAGGRNYKNGSTTETVYADTAKKTTVGSLDKNEACLCPTKTDGMFLVIYKVNGTSNYKCGFTVYDGGVE
;
A
#
# COMPACT_ATOMS: atom_id res chain seq x y z
N MET A 1 -0.65 13.29 3.58
CA MET A 1 -0.28 12.15 4.43
C MET A 1 -1.46 11.19 4.53
N ASN A 2 -1.23 9.93 4.90
CA ASN A 2 -2.28 8.94 5.21
C ASN A 2 -2.46 8.77 6.73
N TYR A 3 -3.45 7.98 7.15
CA TYR A 3 -3.75 7.71 8.56
C TYR A 3 -2.54 7.17 9.35
N THR A 4 -1.79 6.23 8.78
CA THR A 4 -0.64 5.62 9.48
C THR A 4 0.46 6.67 9.69
N GLU A 5 0.77 7.47 8.68
CA GLU A 5 1.70 8.59 8.78
C GLU A 5 1.20 9.65 9.78
N PHE A 6 -0.12 9.85 9.85
CA PHE A 6 -0.74 10.75 10.82
C PHE A 6 -0.55 10.28 12.25
N VAL A 7 -0.92 9.04 12.54
CA VAL A 7 -0.70 8.45 13.86
C VAL A 7 0.78 8.51 14.25
N ALA A 8 1.69 8.14 13.35
CA ALA A 8 3.13 8.21 13.63
C ALA A 8 3.62 9.63 13.91
N ALA A 9 3.07 10.63 13.22
CA ALA A 9 3.50 12.02 13.37
C ALA A 9 2.93 12.71 14.61
N TYR A 10 1.73 12.34 15.06
CA TYR A 10 0.97 13.08 16.07
C TYR A 10 0.75 12.32 17.39
N ASN A 11 0.93 11.00 17.43
CA ASN A 11 0.82 10.25 18.69
C ASN A 11 1.85 10.77 19.72
N GLY A 12 1.40 11.03 20.94
CA GLY A 12 2.18 11.67 22.01
C GLY A 12 2.41 13.17 21.80
N LYS A 13 1.61 13.85 20.97
CA LYS A 13 1.72 15.31 20.75
C LYS A 13 0.40 16.00 20.98
N ALA A 14 0.45 17.15 21.64
CA ALA A 14 -0.66 18.07 21.74
C ALA A 14 -0.73 18.95 20.49
N THR A 15 -1.93 19.12 19.96
CA THR A 15 -2.22 19.94 18.78
C THR A 15 -3.25 21.00 19.12
N ASP A 16 -2.95 22.24 18.77
CA ASP A 16 -3.86 23.38 18.89
C ASP A 16 -3.98 23.98 17.47
N TYR A 17 -5.09 23.70 16.81
CA TYR A 17 -5.26 24.03 15.39
C TYR A 17 -5.75 25.46 15.20
N ASP A 18 -6.66 25.92 16.07
CA ASP A 18 -7.29 27.23 15.95
C ASP A 18 -6.70 28.30 16.87
N GLY A 19 -5.77 27.93 17.76
CA GLY A 19 -5.11 28.84 18.70
C GLY A 19 -6.00 29.23 19.89
N ALA A 20 -7.12 28.53 20.11
CA ALA A 20 -8.08 28.82 21.15
C ALA A 20 -8.30 27.61 22.07
N TYR A 21 -8.36 27.86 23.38
CA TYR A 21 -8.62 26.83 24.41
C TYR A 21 -7.57 25.70 24.50
N GLY A 22 -6.43 25.84 23.81
CA GLY A 22 -5.33 24.88 23.82
C GLY A 22 -5.70 23.57 23.12
N ALA A 23 -5.02 22.48 23.46
CA ALA A 23 -5.24 21.19 22.80
C ALA A 23 -6.58 20.53 23.19
N GLN A 24 -7.58 20.59 22.30
CA GLN A 24 -8.90 19.97 22.46
C GLN A 24 -9.13 18.79 21.50
N CYS A 25 -10.18 18.01 21.71
CA CYS A 25 -10.54 16.91 20.81
C CYS A 25 -10.88 17.40 19.39
N VAL A 26 -11.50 18.58 19.29
CA VAL A 26 -11.81 19.22 18.00
C VAL A 26 -10.54 19.63 17.25
N ASP A 27 -9.47 20.04 17.93
CA ASP A 27 -8.20 20.38 17.28
C ASP A 27 -7.56 19.18 16.61
N LEU A 28 -7.52 18.05 17.31
CA LEU A 28 -7.00 16.80 16.74
C LEU A 28 -7.76 16.44 15.46
N ILE A 29 -9.09 16.53 15.47
CA ILE A 29 -9.90 16.26 14.27
C ILE A 29 -9.67 17.29 13.18
N LYS A 30 -9.52 18.57 13.50
CA LYS A 30 -9.21 19.62 12.51
C LYS A 30 -7.86 19.36 11.83
N VAL A 31 -6.82 18.99 12.59
CA VAL A 31 -5.52 18.58 12.06
C VAL A 31 -5.69 17.34 11.17
N TYR A 32 -6.43 16.33 11.61
CA TYR A 32 -6.66 15.11 10.84
C TYR A 32 -7.34 15.38 9.49
N LEU A 33 -8.41 16.19 9.49
CA LEU A 33 -9.11 16.62 8.29
C LEU A 33 -8.20 17.37 7.32
N ASP A 34 -7.40 18.31 7.81
CA ASP A 34 -6.47 19.09 6.99
C ASP A 34 -5.38 18.19 6.38
N LYS A 35 -4.72 17.40 7.22
CA LYS A 35 -3.52 16.69 6.83
C LYS A 35 -3.79 15.42 6.03
N VAL A 36 -4.83 14.68 6.37
CA VAL A 36 -5.14 13.39 5.73
C VAL A 36 -6.06 13.58 4.53
N PHE A 37 -7.00 14.53 4.60
CA PHE A 37 -8.01 14.73 3.57
C PHE A 37 -7.87 16.04 2.79
N GLY A 38 -6.93 16.92 3.16
CA GLY A 38 -6.79 18.24 2.53
C GLY A 38 -7.96 19.18 2.85
N ILE A 39 -8.77 18.85 3.85
CA ILE A 39 -9.98 19.60 4.20
C ILE A 39 -9.60 20.67 5.22
N LYS A 40 -9.62 21.94 4.80
CA LYS A 40 -9.52 23.07 5.73
C LYS A 40 -10.83 23.22 6.51
N PRO A 41 -10.84 22.94 7.83
CA PRO A 41 -12.05 23.01 8.64
C PRO A 41 -12.45 24.46 8.91
N GLY A 42 -13.76 24.71 9.01
CA GLY A 42 -14.28 25.99 9.45
C GLY A 42 -14.53 26.04 10.95
N SER A 43 -15.15 27.12 11.43
CA SER A 43 -15.69 27.17 12.79
C SER A 43 -16.96 26.32 12.86
N TRP A 44 -16.81 25.07 13.31
CA TRP A 44 -17.90 24.07 13.39
C TRP A 44 -18.38 23.80 14.82
N GLY A 45 -17.88 24.59 15.78
CA GLY A 45 -18.24 24.50 17.20
C GLY A 45 -17.68 23.25 17.89
N ASN A 46 -18.34 22.90 19.00
CA ASN A 46 -18.00 21.75 19.84
C ASN A 46 -18.20 20.40 19.12
N ALA A 47 -17.60 19.35 19.68
CA ALA A 47 -17.60 17.99 19.15
C ALA A 47 -18.97 17.47 18.68
N LYS A 48 -20.04 17.63 19.48
CA LYS A 48 -21.38 17.13 19.12
C LYS A 48 -21.94 17.70 17.82
N TYR A 49 -21.52 18.90 17.41
CA TYR A 49 -22.01 19.56 16.19
C TYR A 49 -21.45 18.93 14.91
N TYR A 50 -20.38 18.13 15.00
CA TYR A 50 -19.93 17.28 13.89
C TYR A 50 -20.99 16.23 13.52
N TRP A 51 -21.85 15.85 14.49
CA TRP A 51 -22.97 14.95 14.27
C TRP A 51 -24.27 15.69 13.97
N ILE A 52 -24.70 16.57 14.86
CA ILE A 52 -26.03 17.21 14.82
C ILE A 52 -26.14 18.12 13.58
N ASP A 53 -25.12 18.93 13.32
CA ASP A 53 -25.07 19.87 12.21
C ASP A 53 -24.35 19.30 10.98
N TYR A 54 -24.12 17.99 10.93
CA TYR A 54 -23.44 17.32 9.82
C TYR A 54 -23.92 17.79 8.43
N ALA A 55 -25.23 17.87 8.22
CA ALA A 55 -25.82 18.28 6.94
C ALA A 55 -25.48 19.73 6.53
N LYS A 56 -25.14 20.60 7.49
CA LYS A 56 -24.71 21.99 7.25
C LYS A 56 -23.23 22.08 6.86
N HIS A 57 -22.44 21.05 7.20
CA HIS A 57 -21.00 20.98 6.92
C HIS A 57 -20.75 20.32 5.56
N THR A 58 -20.92 21.04 4.46
CA THR A 58 -20.77 20.51 3.09
C THR A 58 -19.45 19.77 2.85
N ARG A 59 -18.34 20.23 3.42
CA ARG A 59 -17.04 19.54 3.35
C ARG A 59 -17.06 18.16 4.01
N LEU A 60 -17.71 18.02 5.17
CA LEU A 60 -17.88 16.73 5.84
C LEU A 60 -18.84 15.83 5.05
N VAL A 61 -19.98 16.37 4.60
CA VAL A 61 -20.96 15.62 3.79
C VAL A 61 -20.33 15.04 2.54
N ASN A 62 -19.46 15.79 1.88
CA ASN A 62 -18.78 15.34 0.67
C ASN A 62 -17.76 14.24 0.97
N ALA A 63 -17.00 14.36 2.05
CA ALA A 63 -15.86 13.48 2.34
C ALA A 63 -16.18 12.27 3.23
N PHE A 64 -17.30 12.27 3.97
CA PHE A 64 -17.61 11.24 4.97
C PHE A 64 -19.04 10.71 4.80
N ASN A 65 -19.28 9.51 5.28
CA ASN A 65 -20.60 8.94 5.52
C ASN A 65 -20.88 9.00 7.02
N ARG A 66 -22.04 9.54 7.42
CA ARG A 66 -22.48 9.53 8.82
C ARG A 66 -23.20 8.21 9.11
N ILE A 67 -22.68 7.40 10.02
CA ILE A 67 -23.18 6.05 10.33
C ILE A 67 -23.52 5.98 11.82
N SER A 68 -24.80 5.78 12.15
CA SER A 68 -25.27 5.68 13.54
C SER A 68 -24.73 4.46 14.24
N ASN A 69 -24.49 4.58 15.54
CA ASN A 69 -24.21 3.44 16.39
C ASN A 69 -25.44 2.53 16.49
N THR A 70 -25.24 1.23 16.39
CA THR A 70 -26.27 0.19 16.53
C THR A 70 -25.70 -0.98 17.33
N PRO A 71 -26.52 -1.90 17.88
CA PRO A 71 -26.00 -3.02 18.67
C PRO A 71 -24.99 -3.93 17.95
N SER A 72 -24.99 -3.95 16.62
CA SER A 72 -24.06 -4.72 15.79
C SER A 72 -22.92 -3.89 15.20
N PHE A 73 -22.90 -2.58 15.45
CA PHE A 73 -21.91 -1.68 14.89
C PHE A 73 -20.54 -1.89 15.54
N VAL A 74 -19.49 -1.89 14.71
CA VAL A 74 -18.09 -1.84 15.14
C VAL A 74 -17.38 -0.78 14.29
N PRO A 75 -16.70 0.21 14.89
CA PRO A 75 -16.01 1.25 14.15
C PRO A 75 -14.83 0.67 13.39
N GLN A 76 -14.55 1.27 12.23
CA GLN A 76 -13.42 0.90 11.39
C GLN A 76 -12.26 1.86 11.62
N LYS A 77 -11.07 1.42 11.21
CA LYS A 77 -9.87 2.26 11.23
C LYS A 77 -10.18 3.59 10.53
N GLY A 78 -9.73 4.70 11.11
CA GLY A 78 -9.87 6.04 10.53
C GLY A 78 -11.27 6.66 10.56
N ASP A 79 -12.28 5.96 11.06
CA ASP A 79 -13.55 6.56 11.44
C ASP A 79 -13.32 7.67 12.47
N ILE A 80 -14.07 8.76 12.37
CA ILE A 80 -14.14 9.77 13.42
C ILE A 80 -15.33 9.40 14.30
N MET A 81 -15.07 8.92 15.51
CA MET A 81 -16.09 8.66 16.53
C MET A 81 -16.64 9.97 17.05
N VAL A 82 -17.96 10.03 17.26
CA VAL A 82 -18.64 11.21 17.81
C VAL A 82 -19.48 10.81 19.02
N TRP A 83 -19.15 11.38 20.17
CA TRP A 83 -19.96 11.28 21.39
C TRP A 83 -20.92 12.46 21.52
N ASN A 84 -22.05 12.20 22.17
CA ASN A 84 -23.10 13.16 22.44
C ASN A 84 -22.75 14.09 23.61
N GLU A 85 -23.63 15.04 23.89
CA GLU A 85 -23.50 16.07 24.92
C GLU A 85 -23.30 15.55 26.36
N ASN A 86 -23.62 14.30 26.66
CA ASN A 86 -23.37 13.72 27.98
C ASN A 86 -21.87 13.51 28.25
N LYS A 87 -21.02 13.54 27.21
CA LYS A 87 -19.56 13.57 27.35
C LYS A 87 -19.00 15.00 27.22
N GLY A 88 -17.85 15.23 27.84
CA GLY A 88 -17.12 16.50 27.74
C GLY A 88 -17.87 17.72 28.32
N GLY A 89 -18.71 17.51 29.34
CA GLY A 89 -19.43 18.60 30.01
C GLY A 89 -20.42 19.36 29.12
N GLY A 90 -21.11 18.66 28.20
CA GLY A 90 -22.06 19.29 27.26
C GLY A 90 -21.50 19.56 25.87
N ALA A 91 -20.18 19.46 25.68
CA ALA A 91 -19.51 19.69 24.40
C ALA A 91 -19.58 18.48 23.45
N GLY A 92 -19.72 17.27 24.00
CA GLY A 92 -19.44 16.03 23.31
C GLY A 92 -17.94 15.73 23.24
N HIS A 93 -17.58 14.67 22.54
CA HIS A 93 -16.19 14.28 22.31
C HIS A 93 -15.98 13.75 20.90
N LEU A 94 -14.72 13.79 20.43
CA LEU A 94 -14.30 13.23 19.15
C LEU A 94 -13.00 12.43 19.31
N GLY A 95 -12.89 11.35 18.54
CA GLY A 95 -11.72 10.48 18.53
C GLY A 95 -11.55 9.82 17.17
N ILE A 96 -10.34 9.41 16.84
CA ILE A 96 -10.03 8.76 15.56
C ILE A 96 -9.85 7.25 15.79
N CYS A 97 -10.80 6.43 15.34
CA CYS A 97 -10.83 5.00 15.63
C CYS A 97 -9.63 4.25 15.05
N THR A 98 -9.07 3.32 15.82
CA THR A 98 -7.97 2.45 15.35
C THR A 98 -8.46 1.31 14.46
N GLY A 99 -9.76 0.99 14.52
CA GLY A 99 -10.36 -0.19 13.91
C GLY A 99 -10.24 -1.44 14.77
N GLU A 100 -9.60 -1.35 15.93
CA GLU A 100 -9.60 -2.42 16.93
C GLU A 100 -10.82 -2.30 17.83
N GLY A 101 -11.52 -3.41 18.05
CA GLY A 101 -12.69 -3.46 18.90
C GLY A 101 -13.67 -4.56 18.52
N ASN A 102 -14.80 -4.54 19.19
CA ASN A 102 -15.97 -5.35 18.92
C ASN A 102 -17.22 -4.55 19.35
N THR A 103 -18.37 -5.20 19.47
CA THR A 103 -19.64 -4.55 19.85
C THR A 103 -19.69 -4.08 21.32
N SER A 104 -18.65 -4.32 22.12
CA SER A 104 -18.58 -3.94 23.54
C SER A 104 -17.48 -2.94 23.85
N TYR A 105 -16.40 -2.89 23.06
CA TYR A 105 -15.34 -1.90 23.23
C TYR A 105 -14.69 -1.55 21.89
N PHE A 106 -14.03 -0.40 21.84
CA PHE A 106 -13.14 -0.03 20.75
C PHE A 106 -11.96 0.81 21.26
N TYR A 107 -10.99 1.03 20.39
CA TYR A 107 -9.91 1.98 20.63
C TYR A 107 -9.95 3.14 19.64
N SER A 108 -9.62 4.33 20.13
CA SER A 108 -9.42 5.52 19.31
C SER A 108 -8.20 6.31 19.78
N TYR A 109 -7.69 7.16 18.90
CA TYR A 109 -6.74 8.20 19.24
C TYR A 109 -7.47 9.48 19.56
N ASP A 110 -7.22 9.98 20.76
CA ASP A 110 -8.00 11.02 21.39
C ASP A 110 -7.08 12.10 21.91
N GLN A 111 -7.58 13.33 21.92
CA GLN A 111 -6.94 14.44 22.59
C GLN A 111 -7.92 15.04 23.60
N ASN A 112 -7.42 15.40 24.77
CA ASN A 112 -8.23 15.88 25.89
C ASN A 112 -9.26 14.85 26.41
N TRP A 113 -8.91 13.56 26.36
CA TRP A 113 -9.62 12.50 27.08
C TRP A 113 -9.01 12.28 28.47
N SER A 114 -7.94 11.48 28.59
CA SER A 114 -7.18 11.36 29.84
C SER A 114 -5.93 12.24 29.88
N GLY A 115 -5.55 12.85 28.74
CA GLY A 115 -4.39 13.71 28.59
C GLY A 115 -4.57 14.72 27.46
N LYS A 116 -3.68 15.73 27.42
CA LYS A 116 -3.70 16.80 26.41
C LYS A 116 -3.05 16.43 25.07
N GLU A 117 -2.30 15.35 25.04
CA GLU A 117 -1.66 14.82 23.84
C GLU A 117 -2.60 13.83 23.13
N MET A 118 -2.43 13.68 21.82
CA MET A 118 -3.04 12.56 21.11
C MET A 118 -2.50 11.24 21.67
N GLN A 119 -3.38 10.39 22.17
CA GLN A 119 -3.02 9.08 22.70
C GLN A 119 -4.11 8.05 22.48
N ARG A 120 -3.74 6.77 22.51
CA ARG A 120 -4.66 5.67 22.29
C ARG A 120 -5.46 5.38 23.56
N GLU A 121 -6.77 5.46 23.47
CA GLU A 121 -7.72 5.30 24.57
C GLU A 121 -8.66 4.13 24.30
N LYS A 122 -9.07 3.44 25.37
CA LYS A 122 -10.08 2.37 25.30
C LYS A 122 -11.44 2.93 25.70
N HIS A 123 -12.47 2.66 24.90
CA HIS A 123 -13.83 3.11 25.15
C HIS A 123 -14.84 1.97 25.06
N ASP A 124 -15.97 2.15 25.73
CA ASP A 124 -17.22 1.50 25.40
C ASP A 124 -18.06 2.40 24.45
N TYR A 125 -19.31 2.02 24.20
CA TYR A 125 -20.22 2.76 23.33
C TYR A 125 -21.18 3.70 24.09
N GLU A 126 -20.92 3.96 25.37
CA GLU A 126 -21.75 4.87 26.16
C GLU A 126 -21.70 6.28 25.54
N ASP A 127 -22.88 6.90 25.41
CA ASP A 127 -23.03 8.25 24.87
C ASP A 127 -22.51 8.45 23.44
N VAL A 128 -22.32 7.39 22.67
CA VAL A 128 -21.89 7.48 21.26
C VAL A 128 -23.09 7.75 20.34
N TYR A 129 -23.00 8.79 19.52
CA TYR A 129 -23.92 8.98 18.40
C TYR A 129 -23.63 7.98 17.27
N GLY A 130 -22.36 7.83 16.91
CA GLY A 130 -21.90 7.00 15.80
C GLY A 130 -20.58 7.52 15.25
N VAL A 131 -20.31 7.25 13.97
CA VAL A 131 -19.08 7.65 13.30
C VAL A 131 -19.32 8.51 12.06
N LEU A 132 -18.32 9.35 11.74
CA LEU A 132 -18.10 9.86 10.39
C LEU A 132 -17.05 8.98 9.72
N ARG A 133 -17.48 8.14 8.78
CA ARG A 133 -16.62 7.24 8.02
C ARG A 133 -16.11 7.89 6.74
N PRO A 134 -14.80 8.03 6.53
CA PRO A 134 -14.26 8.56 5.28
C PRO A 134 -14.80 7.83 4.05
N LYS A 135 -15.20 8.55 3.00
CA LYS A 135 -15.52 7.93 1.71
C LYS A 135 -14.25 7.51 0.96
N ASP A 136 -13.22 8.34 1.02
CA ASP A 136 -11.90 8.02 0.48
C ASP A 136 -11.12 7.12 1.46
N GLN A 137 -11.34 5.82 1.34
CA GLN A 137 -10.67 4.82 2.17
C GLN A 137 -9.18 4.66 1.84
N SER A 138 -8.69 5.19 0.70
CA SER A 138 -7.27 5.13 0.33
C SER A 138 -6.38 5.91 1.31
N LYS A 139 -6.95 6.90 2.00
CA LYS A 139 -6.26 7.68 3.04
C LYS A 139 -6.16 6.96 4.37
N ILE A 140 -6.97 5.93 4.61
CA ILE A 140 -7.23 5.33 5.93
C ILE A 140 -6.52 4.05 6.18
N THR A 141 -6.65 3.13 5.23
CA THR A 141 -5.87 1.90 5.27
C THR A 141 -4.38 2.22 5.27
N GLY A 142 -4.01 3.46 4.89
CA GLY A 142 -2.74 3.71 4.25
C GLY A 142 -2.56 2.69 3.13
N SER A 143 -1.43 2.73 2.50
CA SER A 143 -0.96 1.53 1.85
C SER A 143 -0.57 0.51 2.94
N THR A 144 -1.54 -0.18 3.58
CA THR A 144 -1.35 -1.51 4.20
C THR A 144 -1.91 -2.64 3.31
N ALA A 145 -2.12 -2.35 2.04
CA ALA A 145 -1.40 -3.09 1.03
C ALA A 145 -0.17 -2.24 0.71
N SER A 146 1.01 -2.81 0.53
CA SER A 146 2.00 -2.13 -0.29
C SER A 146 1.33 -1.92 -1.66
N SER A 147 0.73 -0.75 -1.81
CA SER A 147 0.01 -0.22 -2.97
C SER A 147 0.45 1.25 -3.02
N SER A 148 1.75 1.53 -3.12
CA SER A 148 2.29 1.65 -4.47
C SER A 148 1.74 0.53 -5.33
N VAL A 149 0.79 0.86 -6.22
CA VAL A 149 1.05 0.45 -7.59
C VAL A 149 2.49 0.91 -7.81
N GLY A 150 3.46 0.02 -7.57
CA GLY A 150 4.86 0.33 -7.81
C GLY A 150 4.88 1.02 -9.15
N TYR A 151 5.57 2.14 -9.28
CA TYR A 151 5.92 2.52 -10.63
C TYR A 151 6.65 1.31 -11.20
N TYR A 152 6.35 0.94 -12.44
CA TYR A 152 7.24 0.02 -13.13
C TYR A 152 8.64 0.63 -13.01
N VAL A 153 9.57 -0.17 -12.50
CA VAL A 153 10.89 0.37 -12.18
C VAL A 153 11.56 0.75 -13.49
N PRO A 154 12.25 1.90 -13.55
CA PRO A 154 13.09 2.19 -14.68
C PRO A 154 14.14 1.08 -14.80
N SER A 155 14.25 0.49 -15.99
CA SER A 155 15.31 -0.49 -16.25
C SER A 155 16.67 0.19 -16.22
N VAL A 156 17.69 -0.53 -15.74
CA VAL A 156 19.09 -0.13 -15.91
C VAL A 156 19.64 -0.83 -17.15
N LYS A 157 20.41 -0.11 -17.97
CA LYS A 157 21.11 -0.73 -19.12
C LYS A 157 22.08 -1.79 -18.60
N TRP A 158 21.95 -3.01 -19.10
CA TRP A 158 22.91 -4.09 -18.91
C TRP A 158 23.57 -4.37 -20.27
N GLN A 159 24.88 -4.56 -20.30
CA GLN A 159 25.59 -4.88 -21.54
C GLN A 159 26.54 -6.05 -21.33
N ASN A 160 26.43 -7.05 -22.21
CA ASN A 160 27.27 -8.24 -22.14
C ASN A 160 28.75 -7.92 -22.40
N GLY A 161 29.62 -8.81 -21.90
CA GLY A 161 31.06 -8.81 -22.14
C GLY A 161 31.45 -9.29 -23.54
N SER A 162 32.68 -9.79 -23.67
CA SER A 162 33.24 -10.25 -24.95
C SER A 162 32.88 -11.69 -25.32
N THR A 163 32.18 -12.41 -24.46
CA THR A 163 31.78 -13.81 -24.66
C THR A 163 30.27 -13.96 -24.56
N LYS A 164 29.75 -15.08 -25.07
CA LYS A 164 28.34 -15.45 -24.87
C LYS A 164 28.01 -15.53 -23.37
N GLU A 165 26.91 -14.92 -22.96
CA GLU A 165 26.38 -15.02 -21.59
C GLU A 165 25.14 -15.92 -21.60
N ILE A 166 25.09 -16.90 -20.70
CA ILE A 166 23.95 -17.80 -20.57
C ILE A 166 22.85 -17.16 -19.72
N VAL A 167 21.61 -17.31 -20.17
CA VAL A 167 20.42 -16.88 -19.43
C VAL A 167 19.76 -18.09 -18.80
N TYR A 168 19.53 -18.01 -17.49
CA TYR A 168 18.98 -19.08 -16.66
C TYR A 168 17.56 -18.75 -16.19
N ALA A 169 16.75 -19.78 -15.96
CA ALA A 169 15.39 -19.63 -15.41
C ALA A 169 15.37 -19.20 -13.94
N ASP A 170 16.41 -19.55 -13.18
CA ASP A 170 16.49 -19.35 -11.74
C ASP A 170 17.83 -18.72 -11.30
N SER A 171 17.82 -18.07 -10.14
CA SER A 171 18.98 -17.38 -9.57
C SER A 171 20.09 -18.32 -9.06
N GLY A 172 19.82 -19.63 -8.98
CA GLY A 172 20.81 -20.67 -8.71
C GLY A 172 21.52 -21.17 -9.97
N PHE A 173 21.15 -20.65 -11.14
CA PHE A 173 21.73 -20.97 -12.44
C PHE A 173 21.63 -22.46 -12.80
N SER A 174 20.48 -23.08 -12.48
CA SER A 174 20.28 -24.53 -12.65
C SER A 174 19.66 -24.94 -13.98
N ALA A 175 18.95 -24.05 -14.67
CA ALA A 175 18.30 -24.34 -15.94
C ALA A 175 18.54 -23.24 -16.98
N GLU A 176 19.20 -23.57 -18.10
CA GLU A 176 19.46 -22.65 -19.21
C GLU A 176 18.20 -22.48 -20.08
N ILE A 177 17.87 -21.24 -20.45
CA ILE A 177 16.66 -20.89 -21.21
C ILE A 177 16.92 -19.97 -22.41
N GLY A 178 18.18 -19.57 -22.60
CA GLY A 178 18.63 -18.70 -23.68
C GLY A 178 20.06 -18.21 -23.47
N SER A 179 20.49 -17.26 -24.29
CA SER A 179 21.81 -16.64 -24.18
C SER A 179 21.82 -15.26 -24.84
N LEU A 180 22.72 -14.39 -24.39
CA LEU A 180 23.06 -13.13 -25.04
C LEU A 180 24.42 -13.23 -25.74
N ALA A 181 24.51 -12.70 -26.95
CA ALA A 181 25.72 -12.61 -27.75
C ALA A 181 26.74 -11.64 -27.13
N PRO A 182 28.03 -11.73 -27.51
CA PRO A 182 29.04 -10.75 -27.10
C PRO A 182 28.57 -9.31 -27.37
N ARG A 183 28.77 -8.43 -26.40
CA ARG A 183 28.43 -6.99 -26.43
C ARG A 183 26.94 -6.64 -26.56
N GLU A 184 26.05 -7.63 -26.60
CA GLU A 184 24.60 -7.43 -26.66
C GLU A 184 24.09 -6.63 -25.45
N VAL A 185 23.06 -5.83 -25.66
CA VAL A 185 22.46 -4.95 -24.65
C VAL A 185 21.11 -5.52 -24.22
N ALA A 186 20.87 -5.51 -22.92
CA ALA A 186 19.62 -5.91 -22.29
C ALA A 186 19.16 -4.86 -21.27
N LYS A 187 17.93 -5.03 -20.79
CA LYS A 187 17.36 -4.25 -19.69
C LYS A 187 17.47 -5.04 -18.40
N CYS A 188 18.10 -4.49 -17.36
CA CYS A 188 18.11 -5.08 -16.02
C CYS A 188 16.96 -4.53 -15.18
N PHE A 189 16.18 -5.45 -14.59
CA PHE A 189 15.02 -5.13 -13.75
C PHE A 189 15.20 -5.54 -12.29
N GLY A 190 16.33 -6.18 -11.95
CA GLY A 190 16.73 -6.34 -10.57
C GLY A 190 17.79 -7.40 -10.36
N LYS A 191 18.09 -7.66 -9.08
CA LYS A 191 19.13 -8.59 -8.65
C LYS A 191 18.66 -9.43 -7.47
N LYS A 192 19.01 -10.73 -7.48
CA LYS A 192 18.79 -11.67 -6.37
C LYS A 192 20.08 -12.42 -6.10
N GLY A 193 20.71 -12.16 -4.95
CA GLY A 193 22.07 -12.64 -4.70
C GLY A 193 23.04 -12.10 -5.76
N SER A 194 23.76 -12.98 -6.45
CA SER A 194 24.64 -12.63 -7.57
C SER A 194 23.95 -12.61 -8.94
N ALA A 195 22.68 -13.02 -9.03
CA ALA A 195 21.96 -13.17 -10.29
C ALA A 195 21.23 -11.87 -10.69
N TYR A 196 21.42 -11.43 -11.94
CA TYR A 196 20.78 -10.24 -12.49
C TYR A 196 19.59 -10.63 -13.37
N CYS A 197 18.40 -10.14 -13.06
CA CYS A 197 17.20 -10.33 -13.89
C CYS A 197 17.28 -9.37 -15.08
N VAL A 198 17.41 -9.94 -16.28
CA VAL A 198 17.52 -9.19 -17.54
C VAL A 198 16.37 -9.55 -18.47
N GLN A 199 15.96 -8.58 -19.29
CA GLN A 199 15.05 -8.74 -20.41
C GLN A 199 15.76 -8.32 -21.71
N TYR A 200 15.64 -9.12 -22.75
CA TYR A 200 16.22 -8.87 -24.07
C TYR A 200 15.25 -9.24 -25.18
N ASP A 201 15.52 -8.73 -26.38
CA ASP A 201 14.70 -8.93 -27.56
C ASP A 201 14.96 -10.34 -28.13
N LEU A 202 13.94 -10.96 -28.70
CA LEU A 202 14.08 -12.24 -29.39
C LEU A 202 14.29 -11.99 -30.88
N ASP A 203 15.45 -12.40 -31.39
CA ASP A 203 15.87 -12.22 -32.79
C ASP A 203 14.76 -12.61 -33.79
N GLY A 204 14.55 -11.73 -34.77
CA GLY A 204 13.54 -11.93 -35.81
C GLY A 204 12.09 -11.80 -35.34
N THR A 205 11.85 -11.31 -34.11
CA THR A 205 10.51 -11.11 -33.56
C THR A 205 10.37 -9.74 -32.88
N ASN A 206 9.14 -9.35 -32.52
CA ASN A 206 8.86 -8.21 -31.64
C ASN A 206 8.62 -8.65 -30.18
N LYS A 207 9.11 -9.84 -29.81
CA LYS A 207 8.88 -10.46 -28.52
C LYS A 207 10.14 -10.39 -27.68
N HIS A 208 9.94 -10.54 -26.37
CA HIS A 208 11.01 -10.38 -25.40
C HIS A 208 11.12 -11.63 -24.54
N LYS A 209 12.32 -11.90 -24.05
CA LYS A 209 12.62 -12.97 -23.10
C LYS A 209 13.25 -12.39 -21.86
N ALA A 210 12.97 -12.98 -20.70
CA ALA A 210 13.54 -12.61 -19.42
C ALA A 210 14.13 -13.82 -18.70
N GLY A 211 15.16 -13.58 -17.90
CA GLY A 211 15.84 -14.60 -17.11
C GLY A 211 16.97 -14.01 -16.28
N PHE A 212 17.73 -14.87 -15.61
CA PHE A 212 18.87 -14.51 -14.79
C PHE A 212 20.20 -14.71 -15.53
N VAL A 213 21.11 -13.74 -15.38
CA VAL A 213 22.50 -13.84 -15.85
C VAL A 213 23.48 -13.69 -14.68
N LYS A 214 24.69 -14.22 -14.83
CA LYS A 214 25.77 -14.15 -13.84
C LYS A 214 26.54 -12.84 -13.97
N TYR A 215 26.83 -12.44 -15.20
CA TYR A 215 27.64 -11.26 -15.47
C TYR A 215 26.88 -9.97 -15.12
N ALA A 216 27.54 -9.03 -14.44
CA ALA A 216 26.90 -7.80 -13.98
C ALA A 216 26.59 -6.81 -15.11
N GLY A 217 27.27 -6.93 -16.25
CA GLY A 217 27.02 -6.12 -17.45
C GLY A 217 27.06 -4.61 -17.21
N GLY A 218 27.94 -4.15 -16.31
CA GLY A 218 28.09 -2.74 -15.94
C GLY A 218 27.05 -2.21 -14.93
N VAL A 219 26.12 -3.04 -14.45
CA VAL A 219 25.13 -2.65 -13.44
C VAL A 219 25.79 -2.54 -12.06
N THR A 220 25.90 -1.31 -11.54
CA THR A 220 26.39 -1.05 -10.18
C THR A 220 25.27 -1.06 -9.15
N ASN A 221 24.12 -0.47 -9.49
CA ASN A 221 22.92 -0.41 -8.66
C ASN A 221 21.74 -1.02 -9.43
N ALA A 222 21.44 -2.29 -9.17
CA ALA A 222 20.30 -2.96 -9.79
C ALA A 222 18.98 -2.46 -9.17
N PRO A 223 17.88 -2.35 -9.94
CA PRO A 223 16.57 -2.01 -9.39
C PRO A 223 16.14 -3.01 -8.31
N ALA A 224 15.56 -2.51 -7.22
CA ALA A 224 15.07 -3.34 -6.11
C ALA A 224 13.53 -3.27 -5.92
N GLY A 225 12.87 -2.34 -6.62
CA GLY A 225 11.43 -2.12 -6.52
C GLY A 225 10.61 -2.80 -7.61
N GLY A 226 9.32 -2.51 -7.61
CA GLY A 226 8.33 -3.04 -8.56
C GLY A 226 6.93 -2.94 -7.97
N ARG A 227 5.91 -3.23 -8.79
CA ARG A 227 4.53 -3.39 -8.33
C ARG A 227 4.43 -4.62 -7.42
N ASN A 228 3.55 -4.57 -6.43
CA ASN A 228 3.22 -5.75 -5.63
C ASN A 228 2.19 -6.56 -6.40
N TYR A 229 2.64 -7.66 -6.98
CA TYR A 229 1.81 -8.59 -7.72
C TYR A 229 1.24 -9.62 -6.74
N LYS A 230 -0.05 -9.92 -6.86
CA LYS A 230 -0.69 -11.01 -6.12
C LYS A 230 -1.47 -11.89 -7.06
N ASN A 231 -1.08 -13.15 -7.17
CA ASN A 231 -1.77 -14.11 -7.99
C ASN A 231 -3.23 -14.33 -7.51
N GLY A 232 -4.10 -14.77 -8.42
CA GLY A 232 -5.51 -14.98 -8.18
C GLY A 232 -5.81 -16.30 -7.46
N SER A 233 -7.05 -16.77 -7.63
CA SER A 233 -7.57 -17.97 -6.97
C SER A 233 -7.08 -19.30 -7.57
N THR A 234 -6.32 -19.26 -8.65
CA THR A 234 -5.76 -20.43 -9.37
C THR A 234 -4.25 -20.27 -9.56
N THR A 235 -3.55 -21.36 -9.81
CA THR A 235 -2.14 -21.32 -10.22
C THR A 235 -1.98 -20.53 -11.51
N GLU A 236 -0.98 -19.63 -11.58
CA GLU A 236 -0.66 -18.87 -12.78
C GLU A 236 0.66 -19.36 -13.38
N THR A 237 0.69 -19.58 -14.69
CA THR A 237 1.91 -20.02 -15.39
C THR A 237 2.84 -18.85 -15.62
N VAL A 238 4.14 -19.07 -15.41
CA VAL A 238 5.20 -18.09 -15.68
C VAL A 238 6.01 -18.55 -16.89
N TYR A 239 6.04 -17.70 -17.92
CA TYR A 239 6.76 -17.93 -19.17
C TYR A 239 8.09 -17.16 -19.19
N ALA A 240 9.17 -17.72 -19.75
CA ALA A 240 10.39 -16.95 -19.97
C ALA A 240 10.23 -15.87 -21.04
N ASP A 241 9.28 -16.03 -21.97
CA ASP A 241 9.11 -15.14 -23.12
C ASP A 241 7.66 -14.69 -23.32
N THR A 242 7.49 -13.50 -23.90
CA THR A 242 6.18 -12.90 -24.18
C THR A 242 5.47 -13.54 -25.39
N ALA A 243 6.11 -14.51 -26.06
CA ALA A 243 5.49 -15.38 -27.05
C ALA A 243 4.85 -16.64 -26.41
N LYS A 244 5.02 -16.81 -25.09
CA LYS A 244 4.50 -17.93 -24.29
C LYS A 244 5.00 -19.30 -24.75
N LYS A 245 6.23 -19.36 -25.31
CA LYS A 245 6.82 -20.60 -25.85
C LYS A 245 7.55 -21.43 -24.80
N THR A 246 8.21 -20.77 -23.83
CA THR A 246 8.99 -21.45 -22.80
C THR A 246 8.36 -21.23 -21.42
N THR A 247 7.85 -22.28 -20.78
CA THR A 247 7.41 -22.23 -19.38
C THR A 247 8.60 -22.41 -18.44
N VAL A 248 8.72 -21.57 -17.42
CA VAL A 248 9.82 -21.62 -16.43
C VAL A 248 9.35 -21.88 -15.00
N GLY A 249 8.05 -21.74 -14.74
CA GLY A 249 7.45 -22.12 -13.47
C GLY A 249 6.01 -21.67 -13.36
N SER A 250 5.54 -21.53 -12.12
CA SER A 250 4.20 -21.05 -11.80
C SER A 250 4.21 -20.27 -10.50
N LEU A 251 3.18 -19.45 -10.31
CA LEU A 251 2.82 -18.84 -9.02
C LEU A 251 1.65 -19.61 -8.42
N ASP A 252 1.73 -19.89 -7.12
CA ASP A 252 0.68 -20.53 -6.35
C ASP A 252 -0.53 -19.60 -6.17
N LYS A 253 -1.66 -20.19 -5.82
CA LYS A 253 -2.88 -19.45 -5.48
C LYS A 253 -2.56 -18.38 -4.42
N ASN A 254 -2.98 -17.15 -4.67
CA ASN A 254 -2.77 -15.99 -3.78
C ASN A 254 -1.28 -15.65 -3.49
N GLU A 255 -0.32 -16.25 -4.21
CA GLU A 255 1.10 -15.98 -4.03
C GLU A 255 1.41 -14.51 -4.38
N ALA A 256 2.18 -13.85 -3.51
CA ALA A 256 2.60 -12.49 -3.71
C ALA A 256 4.06 -12.45 -4.20
N CYS A 257 4.34 -11.62 -5.20
CA CYS A 257 5.68 -11.42 -5.72
C CYS A 257 5.88 -9.99 -6.23
N LEU A 258 7.08 -9.72 -6.74
CA LEU A 258 7.42 -8.42 -7.30
C LEU A 258 7.12 -8.40 -8.80
N CYS A 259 6.49 -7.34 -9.31
CA CYS A 259 6.32 -7.09 -10.72
C CYS A 259 7.08 -5.82 -11.17
N PRO A 260 8.32 -5.94 -11.68
CA PRO A 260 9.12 -4.78 -12.03
C PRO A 260 8.60 -3.99 -13.24
N THR A 261 8.02 -4.66 -14.24
CA THR A 261 7.58 -4.03 -15.49
C THR A 261 6.44 -4.81 -16.15
N LYS A 262 5.77 -4.17 -17.12
CA LYS A 262 4.94 -4.82 -18.12
C LYS A 262 5.57 -4.67 -19.50
N THR A 263 5.59 -5.77 -20.25
CA THR A 263 6.17 -5.86 -21.59
C THR A 263 5.23 -6.68 -22.46
N ASP A 264 4.90 -6.19 -23.65
CA ASP A 264 4.02 -6.87 -24.62
C ASP A 264 2.67 -7.31 -24.05
N GLY A 265 2.12 -6.55 -23.11
CA GLY A 265 0.86 -6.89 -22.44
C GLY A 265 0.97 -7.93 -21.33
N MET A 266 2.18 -8.41 -21.01
CA MET A 266 2.45 -9.39 -19.95
C MET A 266 3.29 -8.79 -18.83
N PHE A 267 3.17 -9.36 -17.63
CA PHE A 267 3.74 -8.80 -16.41
C PHE A 267 5.00 -9.56 -16.03
N LEU A 268 6.16 -8.89 -16.05
CA LEU A 268 7.39 -9.50 -15.56
C LEU A 268 7.25 -9.66 -14.05
N VAL A 269 7.40 -10.88 -13.54
CA VAL A 269 7.39 -11.22 -12.13
C VAL A 269 8.75 -11.74 -11.68
N ILE A 270 9.16 -11.43 -10.45
CA ILE A 270 10.32 -12.01 -9.76
C ILE A 270 9.83 -12.57 -8.43
N TYR A 271 9.95 -13.89 -8.25
CA TYR A 271 9.33 -14.62 -7.15
C TYR A 271 10.29 -15.64 -6.54
N LYS A 272 10.10 -15.95 -5.26
CA LYS A 272 10.94 -16.88 -4.51
C LYS A 272 10.46 -18.30 -4.78
N VAL A 273 11.37 -19.24 -4.99
CA VAL A 273 11.02 -20.65 -5.15
C VAL A 273 10.82 -21.26 -3.75
N ASN A 274 9.61 -21.77 -3.51
CA ASN A 274 9.21 -22.37 -2.23
C ASN A 274 10.21 -23.43 -1.75
N GLY A 275 10.56 -23.38 -0.46
CA GLY A 275 11.53 -24.30 0.14
C GLY A 275 13.00 -24.05 -0.22
N THR A 276 13.32 -23.00 -0.98
CA THR A 276 14.71 -22.69 -1.38
C THR A 276 15.09 -21.23 -1.11
N SER A 277 16.37 -20.91 -1.27
CA SER A 277 16.87 -19.53 -1.33
C SER A 277 16.85 -18.93 -2.74
N ASN A 278 16.47 -19.72 -3.76
CA ASN A 278 16.48 -19.31 -5.16
C ASN A 278 15.23 -18.51 -5.53
N TYR A 279 15.39 -17.74 -6.60
CA TYR A 279 14.33 -16.95 -7.22
C TYR A 279 14.18 -17.35 -8.67
N LYS A 280 12.97 -17.19 -9.21
CA LYS A 280 12.68 -17.28 -10.64
C LYS A 280 12.15 -15.94 -11.14
N CYS A 281 12.25 -15.72 -12.44
CA CYS A 281 11.61 -14.59 -13.10
C CYS A 281 11.04 -14.97 -14.47
N GLY A 282 10.02 -14.26 -14.90
CA GLY A 282 9.37 -14.46 -16.19
C GLY A 282 8.06 -13.67 -16.28
N PHE A 283 7.26 -13.95 -17.28
CA PHE A 283 6.05 -13.20 -17.61
C PHE A 283 4.77 -13.97 -17.25
N THR A 284 3.81 -13.30 -16.63
CA THR A 284 2.44 -13.79 -16.41
C THR A 284 1.46 -13.08 -17.34
N VAL A 285 0.31 -13.71 -17.60
CA VAL A 285 -0.79 -13.11 -18.36
C VAL A 285 -1.72 -12.35 -17.43
N TYR A 286 -2.01 -12.93 -16.27
CA TYR A 286 -2.80 -12.26 -15.24
C TYR A 286 -2.03 -11.06 -14.68
N ASP A 287 -2.74 -9.96 -14.40
CA ASP A 287 -2.15 -8.72 -13.89
C ASP A 287 -1.81 -8.78 -12.39
N GLY A 288 -2.40 -9.70 -11.64
CA GLY A 288 -2.12 -9.85 -10.21
C GLY A 288 -2.53 -8.66 -9.35
N GLY A 289 -3.56 -7.91 -9.76
CA GLY A 289 -4.04 -6.69 -9.13
C GLY A 289 -3.11 -5.49 -9.29
N VAL A 290 -2.19 -5.54 -10.28
CA VAL A 290 -1.23 -4.45 -10.51
C VAL A 290 -1.73 -3.40 -11.52
N GLU A 291 -2.86 -3.65 -12.17
CA GLU A 291 -3.54 -2.75 -13.12
C GLU A 291 -5.04 -2.61 -12.84
#